data_AF-A0A8E4F9S5-F1
#
_entry.id   AF-A0A8E4F9S5-F1
#
_cell.length_a   1.000
_cell.length_b   1.000
_cell.length_c   1.000
_cell.angle_alpha   90.00
_cell.angle_beta   90.00
_cell.angle_gamma   90.00
#
_symmetry.space_group_name_H-M   'P 1'
#
loop_
_entity.id
_entity.type
_entity.pdbx_description
1 polymer ?
#
loop_
_entity_poly.entity_id
_entity_poly.type
_entity_poly.pdbx_seq_one_letter_code
_entity_poly.pdbx_strand_id
1 'polypeptide(L)'
;MNSLKFSQRGVSLLEILIALALSIIIILAMLRAFVTTGKVTAESSLGAKVDSSMMLGFIAADRILQGMGFGLTNTNAGYGTNFQVLDQDGTAVNLDSTSKKATGKFLVWKFSDTHCQALQSHSNGLYFYGKNTGYSCSSLAKPADTLAKELLIQIESALGTSGISNSTNKIGEINIEVQEISGCLPFGVKNSSSSGGKYQVALTAKTYAASSATSAKTISNVTCLFNFK
;
A
#
# COMPACT_ATOMS: atom_id res chain seq x y z
N MET A 1 -16.99 81.85 23.74
CA MET A 1 -16.07 80.70 23.51
C MET A 1 -16.52 79.58 24.43
N ASN A 2 -17.20 78.58 23.90
CA ASN A 2 -17.65 77.42 24.68
C ASN A 2 -16.48 76.45 24.84
N SER A 3 -16.01 76.30 26.09
CA SER A 3 -15.03 75.28 26.48
C SER A 3 -15.66 73.89 26.34
N LEU A 4 -15.31 73.16 25.29
CA LEU A 4 -15.61 71.74 25.15
C LEU A 4 -14.80 70.97 26.21
N LYS A 5 -15.47 70.58 27.30
CA LYS A 5 -14.89 69.65 28.29
C LYS A 5 -14.78 68.26 27.65
N PHE A 6 -13.61 67.94 27.12
CA PHE A 6 -13.27 66.55 26.83
C PHE A 6 -13.13 65.81 28.16
N SER A 7 -14.09 64.93 28.46
CA SER A 7 -13.98 63.96 29.54
C SER A 7 -12.89 62.96 29.16
N GLN A 8 -11.66 63.21 29.60
CA GLN A 8 -10.57 62.25 29.52
C GLN A 8 -10.86 61.14 30.55
N ARG A 9 -11.68 60.16 30.15
CA ARG A 9 -11.89 58.93 30.91
C ARG A 9 -10.59 58.14 30.88
N GLY A 10 -9.80 58.28 31.94
CA GLY A 10 -8.61 57.44 32.16
C GLY A 10 -9.04 55.98 32.23
N VAL A 11 -8.46 55.14 31.38
CA VAL A 11 -8.63 53.69 31.40
C VAL A 11 -8.22 53.19 32.79
N SER A 12 -9.10 52.47 33.46
CA SER A 12 -8.85 51.96 34.81
C SER A 12 -7.77 50.87 34.76
N LEU A 13 -6.89 50.81 35.76
CA LEU A 13 -5.85 49.77 35.88
C LEU A 13 -6.45 48.35 35.85
N LEU A 14 -7.67 48.19 36.39
CA LEU A 14 -8.44 46.95 36.34
C LEU A 14 -8.85 46.57 34.92
N GLU A 15 -9.18 47.56 34.08
CA GLU A 15 -9.57 47.36 32.69
C GLU A 15 -8.39 46.88 31.84
N ILE A 16 -7.19 47.40 32.11
CA ILE A 16 -5.93 46.94 31.47
C ILE A 16 -5.59 45.51 31.91
N LEU A 17 -5.74 45.18 33.20
CA LEU A 17 -5.51 43.82 33.71
C LEU A 17 -6.45 42.79 33.09
N ILE A 18 -7.75 43.13 32.98
CA ILE A 18 -8.74 42.27 32.32
C ILE A 18 -8.42 42.12 30.83
N ALA A 19 -8.08 43.20 30.15
CA ALA A 19 -7.71 43.16 28.73
C ALA A 19 -6.46 42.29 28.48
N LEU A 20 -5.46 42.39 29.35
CA LEU A 20 -4.22 41.61 29.25
C LEU A 20 -4.48 40.12 29.55
N ALA A 21 -5.31 39.80 30.54
CA ALA A 21 -5.71 38.42 30.83
C ALA A 21 -6.48 37.79 29.66
N LEU A 22 -7.44 38.52 29.08
CA LEU A 22 -8.18 38.06 27.90
C LEU A 22 -7.26 37.84 26.70
N SER A 23 -6.29 38.74 26.48
CA SER A 23 -5.29 38.58 25.41
C SER A 23 -4.48 37.28 25.57
N ILE A 24 -4.00 36.98 26.79
CA ILE A 24 -3.25 35.75 27.06
C ILE A 24 -4.10 34.50 26.80
N ILE A 25 -5.36 34.50 27.25
CA ILE A 25 -6.27 33.36 27.03
C ILE A 25 -6.48 33.12 25.53
N ILE A 26 -6.69 34.18 24.75
CA ILE A 26 -6.87 34.09 23.30
C ILE A 26 -5.60 33.56 22.62
N ILE A 27 -4.42 34.07 22.99
CA ILE A 27 -3.14 33.62 22.44
C ILE A 27 -2.92 32.13 22.74
N LEU A 28 -3.18 31.68 23.98
CA LEU A 28 -3.06 30.28 24.37
C LEU A 28 -4.04 29.38 23.61
N ALA A 29 -5.28 29.83 23.42
CA ALA A 29 -6.27 29.12 22.64
C ALA A 29 -5.83 28.97 21.16
N MET A 30 -5.30 30.06 20.58
CA MET A 30 -4.81 30.06 19.20
C MET A 30 -3.56 29.19 19.02
N LEU A 31 -2.63 29.19 19.99
CA LEU A 31 -1.48 28.29 20.01
C LEU A 31 -1.90 26.82 20.02
N ARG A 32 -2.88 26.45 20.85
CA ARG A 32 -3.43 25.09 20.86
C ARG A 32 -4.06 24.73 19.52
N ALA A 33 -4.89 25.62 18.97
CA ALA A 33 -5.52 25.42 17.67
C ALA A 33 -4.49 25.26 16.54
N PHE A 34 -3.41 26.04 16.56
CA PHE A 34 -2.33 25.94 15.59
C PHE A 34 -1.61 24.59 15.69
N VAL A 35 -1.23 24.16 16.89
CA VAL A 35 -0.55 22.87 17.11
C VAL A 35 -1.44 21.70 16.68
N THR A 36 -2.73 21.72 17.04
CA THR A 36 -3.67 20.65 16.65
C THR A 36 -3.91 20.63 15.15
N THR A 37 -4.09 21.80 14.52
CA THR A 37 -4.31 21.89 13.07
C THR A 37 -3.07 21.40 12.33
N GLY A 38 -1.86 21.85 12.73
CA GLY A 38 -0.61 21.41 12.14
C GLY A 38 -0.43 19.89 12.22
N LYS A 39 -0.73 19.28 13.38
CA LYS A 39 -0.69 17.83 13.55
C LYS A 39 -1.67 17.11 12.62
N VAL A 40 -2.94 17.50 12.64
CA VAL A 40 -3.98 16.83 11.82
C VAL A 40 -3.70 16.99 10.33
N THR A 41 -3.22 18.15 9.89
CA THR A 41 -2.82 18.38 8.50
C THR A 41 -1.62 17.50 8.10
N ALA A 42 -0.61 17.37 8.97
CA ALA A 42 0.54 16.50 8.70
C ALA A 42 0.15 15.02 8.60
N GLU A 43 -0.67 14.53 9.55
CA GLU A 43 -1.18 13.15 9.53
C GLU A 43 -2.05 12.88 8.29
N SER A 44 -2.93 13.81 7.95
CA SER A 44 -3.81 13.70 6.76
C SER A 44 -3.00 13.69 5.47
N SER A 45 -1.97 14.53 5.38
CA SER A 45 -1.10 14.59 4.19
C SER A 45 -0.29 13.30 4.02
N LEU A 46 0.29 12.78 5.11
CA LEU A 46 1.04 11.54 5.09
C LEU A 46 0.14 10.35 4.74
N GLY A 47 -1.05 10.28 5.33
CA GLY A 47 -2.06 9.28 5.01
C GLY A 47 -2.48 9.29 3.54
N ALA A 48 -2.80 10.46 3.01
CA ALA A 48 -3.19 10.62 1.61
C ALA A 48 -2.06 10.21 0.64
N LYS A 49 -0.81 10.51 0.97
CA LYS A 49 0.35 10.11 0.17
C LYS A 49 0.51 8.59 0.12
N VAL A 50 0.30 7.92 1.25
CA VAL A 50 0.42 6.46 1.38
C VAL A 50 -0.70 5.74 0.65
N ASP A 51 -1.94 6.22 0.79
CA ASP A 51 -3.07 5.62 0.09
C ASP A 51 -2.94 5.82 -1.43
N SER A 52 -2.42 6.99 -1.85
CA SER A 52 -2.13 7.26 -3.27
C SER A 52 -1.02 6.38 -3.81
N SER A 53 0.08 6.18 -3.07
CA SER A 53 1.18 5.31 -3.50
C SER A 53 0.75 3.85 -3.59
N MET A 54 -0.09 3.38 -2.67
CA MET A 54 -0.69 2.04 -2.75
C MET A 54 -1.58 1.88 -3.98
N MET A 55 -2.46 2.84 -4.26
CA MET A 55 -3.35 2.77 -5.42
C MET A 55 -2.57 2.74 -6.74
N LEU A 56 -1.60 3.63 -6.91
CA LEU A 56 -0.75 3.68 -8.11
C LEU A 56 0.07 2.39 -8.27
N GLY A 57 0.66 1.90 -7.19
CA GLY A 57 1.47 0.70 -7.25
C GLY A 57 0.66 -0.58 -7.43
N PHE A 58 -0.60 -0.63 -6.97
CA PHE A 58 -1.53 -1.71 -7.31
C PHE A 58 -1.91 -1.71 -8.78
N ILE A 59 -2.12 -0.54 -9.40
CA ILE A 59 -2.36 -0.47 -10.85
C ILE A 59 -1.14 -0.96 -11.63
N ALA A 60 0.06 -0.56 -11.19
CA ALA A 60 1.31 -1.02 -11.81
C ALA A 60 1.50 -2.54 -11.65
N ALA A 61 1.23 -3.07 -10.45
CA ALA A 61 1.31 -4.50 -10.19
C ALA A 61 0.26 -5.28 -10.99
N ASP A 62 -0.99 -4.83 -11.05
CA ASP A 62 -2.05 -5.44 -11.86
C ASP A 62 -1.65 -5.53 -13.33
N ARG A 63 -1.06 -4.48 -13.92
CA ARG A 63 -0.55 -4.52 -15.28
C ARG A 63 0.55 -5.57 -15.48
N ILE A 64 1.46 -5.73 -14.51
CA ILE A 64 2.51 -6.75 -14.56
C ILE A 64 1.88 -8.15 -14.44
N LEU A 65 0.97 -8.34 -13.49
CA LEU A 65 0.30 -9.60 -13.21
C LEU A 65 -0.57 -10.08 -14.38
N GLN A 66 -1.28 -9.18 -15.07
CA GLN A 66 -2.05 -9.51 -16.27
C GLN A 66 -1.16 -9.98 -17.44
N GLY A 67 0.09 -9.51 -17.49
CA GLY A 67 1.08 -9.94 -18.48
C GLY A 67 1.78 -11.25 -18.14
N MET A 68 1.62 -11.78 -16.93
CA MET A 68 2.28 -13.02 -16.52
C MET A 68 1.86 -14.17 -17.42
N GLY A 69 2.83 -15.02 -17.78
CA GLY A 69 2.61 -16.19 -18.62
C GLY A 69 2.51 -15.88 -20.12
N PHE A 70 2.56 -14.61 -20.53
CA PHE A 70 2.61 -14.25 -21.94
C PHE A 70 3.88 -14.80 -22.60
N GLY A 71 3.73 -15.48 -23.74
CA GLY A 71 4.85 -16.06 -24.49
C GLY A 71 5.40 -17.38 -23.94
N LEU A 72 4.84 -17.92 -22.84
CA LEU A 72 5.17 -19.27 -22.38
C LEU A 72 4.49 -20.30 -23.29
N THR A 73 5.28 -21.17 -23.89
CA THR A 73 4.81 -22.20 -24.84
C THR A 73 4.45 -23.53 -24.16
N ASN A 74 4.69 -23.65 -22.86
CA ASN A 74 4.51 -24.91 -22.14
C ASN A 74 3.02 -25.16 -21.83
N THR A 75 2.52 -26.34 -22.20
CA THR A 75 1.13 -26.76 -22.04
C THR A 75 0.75 -27.10 -20.59
N ASN A 76 1.72 -27.21 -19.68
CA ASN A 76 1.54 -27.42 -18.24
C ASN A 76 1.79 -26.13 -17.42
N ALA A 77 1.35 -24.99 -17.95
CA ALA A 77 1.49 -23.69 -17.29
C ALA A 77 0.63 -23.63 -16.01
N GLY A 78 1.26 -23.67 -14.84
CA GLY A 78 0.53 -23.73 -13.57
C GLY A 78 1.35 -23.35 -12.35
N TYR A 79 0.68 -23.41 -11.20
CA TYR A 79 1.29 -23.18 -9.90
C TYR A 79 2.33 -24.27 -9.59
N GLY A 80 3.52 -23.86 -9.14
CA GLY A 80 4.66 -24.75 -8.86
C GLY A 80 5.55 -25.06 -10.06
N THR A 81 5.08 -24.82 -11.29
CA THR A 81 5.88 -25.04 -12.52
C THR A 81 6.37 -23.74 -13.14
N ASN A 82 5.47 -22.78 -13.34
CA ASN A 82 5.75 -21.51 -14.02
C ASN A 82 5.63 -20.30 -13.11
N PHE A 83 4.92 -20.43 -11.99
CA PHE A 83 4.90 -19.42 -10.94
C PHE A 83 4.62 -20.07 -9.60
N GLN A 84 5.07 -19.45 -8.51
CA GLN A 84 4.77 -19.91 -7.15
C GLN A 84 4.91 -18.78 -6.13
N VAL A 85 4.25 -18.95 -4.99
CA VAL A 85 4.42 -18.10 -3.82
C VAL A 85 5.54 -18.67 -2.95
N LEU A 86 6.42 -17.79 -2.45
CA LEU A 86 7.44 -18.14 -1.47
C LEU A 86 7.22 -17.40 -0.15
N ASP A 87 7.64 -18.03 0.93
CA ASP A 87 7.75 -17.39 2.25
C ASP A 87 8.92 -16.39 2.31
N GLN A 88 9.19 -15.84 3.49
CA GLN A 88 10.28 -14.88 3.70
C GLN A 88 11.67 -15.49 3.44
N ASP A 89 11.84 -16.77 3.72
CA ASP A 89 13.09 -17.51 3.61
C ASP A 89 13.34 -18.00 2.18
N GLY A 90 12.32 -17.96 1.33
CA GLY A 90 12.36 -18.41 -0.07
C GLY A 90 11.87 -19.84 -0.26
N THR A 91 11.22 -20.43 0.75
CA THR A 91 10.60 -21.75 0.67
C THR A 91 9.28 -21.66 -0.10
N ALA A 92 9.04 -22.64 -0.97
CA ALA A 92 7.78 -22.73 -1.71
C ALA A 92 6.60 -22.98 -0.77
N VAL A 93 5.57 -22.15 -0.89
CA VAL A 93 4.30 -22.31 -0.18
C VAL A 93 3.36 -23.09 -1.10
N ASN A 94 2.83 -24.23 -0.65
CA ASN A 94 1.85 -24.97 -1.44
C ASN A 94 0.46 -24.35 -1.31
N LEU A 95 -0.38 -24.54 -2.33
CA LEU A 95 -1.80 -24.21 -2.22
C LEU A 95 -2.44 -25.09 -1.15
N ASP A 96 -3.16 -24.48 -0.23
CA ASP A 96 -3.95 -25.19 0.77
C ASP A 96 -4.95 -26.14 0.10
N SER A 97 -5.09 -27.35 0.62
CA SER A 97 -5.91 -28.40 0.01
C SER A 97 -7.40 -28.03 -0.06
N THR A 98 -7.87 -27.22 0.90
CA THR A 98 -9.29 -26.86 1.05
C THR A 98 -9.61 -25.53 0.39
N SER A 99 -8.89 -24.47 0.73
CA SER A 99 -9.14 -23.12 0.22
C SER A 99 -8.51 -22.85 -1.14
N LYS A 100 -7.58 -23.71 -1.58
CA LYS A 100 -6.78 -23.55 -2.81
C LYS A 100 -6.06 -22.20 -2.85
N LYS A 101 -5.58 -21.76 -1.69
CA LYS A 101 -4.87 -20.49 -1.50
C LYS A 101 -3.45 -20.71 -1.04
N ALA A 102 -2.54 -19.85 -1.47
CA ALA A 102 -1.18 -19.74 -0.97
C ALA A 102 -0.90 -18.28 -0.64
N THR A 103 -0.46 -18.01 0.60
CA THR A 103 -0.08 -16.67 1.04
C THR A 103 1.41 -16.64 1.36
N GLY A 104 2.10 -15.59 0.92
CA GLY A 104 3.52 -15.46 1.17
C GLY A 104 4.05 -14.06 0.95
N LYS A 105 5.37 -13.94 1.01
CA LYS A 105 6.07 -12.66 0.87
C LYS A 105 6.60 -12.44 -0.52
N PHE A 106 6.81 -13.50 -1.30
CA PHE A 106 7.21 -13.38 -2.69
C PHE A 106 6.22 -14.09 -3.60
N LEU A 107 6.00 -13.52 -4.77
CA LEU A 107 5.41 -14.21 -5.92
C LEU A 107 6.46 -14.22 -7.02
N VAL A 108 6.91 -15.40 -7.41
CA VAL A 108 7.95 -15.60 -8.43
C VAL A 108 7.35 -16.28 -9.64
N TRP A 109 7.71 -15.85 -10.84
CA TRP A 109 7.30 -16.50 -12.08
C TRP A 109 8.39 -16.52 -13.13
N LYS A 110 8.30 -17.47 -14.04
CA LYS A 110 9.16 -17.57 -15.22
C LYS A 110 8.77 -16.53 -16.24
N PHE A 111 9.75 -15.75 -16.67
CA PHE A 111 9.67 -14.89 -17.85
C PHE A 111 10.17 -15.64 -19.10
N SER A 112 11.19 -16.49 -18.92
CA SER A 112 11.68 -17.46 -19.90
C SER A 112 12.21 -18.70 -19.18
N ASP A 113 12.78 -19.66 -19.92
CA ASP A 113 13.36 -20.87 -19.30
C ASP A 113 14.56 -20.59 -18.38
N THR A 114 15.22 -19.44 -18.56
CA THR A 114 16.44 -19.06 -17.81
C THR A 114 16.28 -17.76 -17.02
N HIS A 115 15.13 -17.09 -17.13
CA HIS A 115 14.87 -15.81 -16.48
C HIS A 115 13.53 -15.80 -15.76
N CYS A 116 13.53 -15.22 -14.56
CA CYS A 116 12.36 -15.07 -13.70
C CYS A 116 12.10 -13.61 -13.39
N GLN A 117 10.90 -13.33 -12.94
CA GLN A 117 10.50 -12.08 -12.34
C GLN A 117 9.86 -12.36 -10.99
N ALA A 118 9.85 -11.35 -10.11
CA ALA A 118 9.28 -11.52 -8.80
C ALA A 118 8.65 -10.24 -8.26
N LEU A 119 7.59 -10.40 -7.48
CA LEU A 119 7.05 -9.39 -6.58
C LEU A 119 7.41 -9.76 -5.15
N GLN A 120 7.82 -8.79 -4.35
CA GLN A 120 8.12 -8.97 -2.94
C GLN A 120 7.33 -7.97 -2.09
N SER A 121 6.57 -8.50 -1.14
CA SER A 121 6.06 -7.73 0.00
C SER A 121 7.20 -7.49 1.00
N HIS A 122 7.54 -6.22 1.20
CA HIS A 122 8.52 -5.77 2.18
C HIS A 122 7.89 -4.78 3.16
N SER A 123 8.58 -4.50 4.28
CA SER A 123 8.10 -3.57 5.31
C SER A 123 7.93 -2.14 4.80
N ASN A 124 8.66 -1.77 3.75
CA ASN A 124 8.64 -0.42 3.17
C ASN A 124 7.89 -0.35 1.82
N GLY A 125 7.25 -1.44 1.36
CA GLY A 125 6.65 -1.42 0.05
C GLY A 125 6.44 -2.76 -0.64
N LEU A 126 6.05 -2.64 -1.91
CA LEU A 126 6.04 -3.74 -2.87
C LEU A 126 7.20 -3.53 -3.85
N TYR A 127 8.12 -4.48 -3.89
CA TYR A 127 9.22 -4.49 -4.85
C TYR A 127 8.91 -5.36 -6.05
N PHE A 128 9.42 -4.96 -7.21
CA PHE A 128 9.43 -5.72 -8.44
C PHE A 128 10.87 -6.00 -8.89
N TYR A 129 11.17 -7.26 -9.17
CA TYR A 129 12.47 -7.73 -9.62
C TYR A 129 12.41 -8.17 -11.09
N GLY A 130 13.50 -7.89 -11.83
CA GLY A 130 13.66 -8.39 -13.19
C GLY A 130 12.88 -7.59 -14.24
N LYS A 131 12.84 -6.26 -14.11
CA LYS A 131 12.24 -5.37 -15.12
C LYS A 131 12.85 -5.62 -16.51
N ASN A 132 12.02 -5.65 -17.54
CA ASN A 132 12.35 -5.88 -18.95
C ASN A 132 12.80 -7.31 -19.30
N THR A 133 13.89 -7.80 -18.71
CA THR A 133 14.54 -9.06 -19.13
C THR A 133 14.41 -10.21 -18.12
N GLY A 134 13.90 -9.94 -16.91
CA GLY A 134 13.97 -10.88 -15.80
C GLY A 134 15.38 -10.95 -15.18
N TYR A 135 15.50 -11.65 -14.06
CA TYR A 135 16.77 -12.05 -13.45
C TYR A 135 17.06 -13.52 -13.75
N SER A 136 18.34 -13.90 -13.81
CA SER A 136 18.72 -15.28 -14.11
C SER A 136 18.22 -16.24 -13.02
N CYS A 137 17.51 -17.28 -13.42
CA CYS A 137 16.99 -18.31 -12.54
C CYS A 137 16.99 -19.67 -13.25
N SER A 138 17.37 -20.73 -12.54
CA SER A 138 17.24 -22.12 -13.02
C SER A 138 15.96 -22.79 -12.52
N SER A 139 15.37 -22.25 -11.45
CA SER A 139 14.10 -22.66 -10.86
C SER A 139 13.35 -21.42 -10.37
N LEU A 140 12.13 -21.59 -9.87
CA LEU A 140 11.32 -20.51 -9.29
C LEU A 140 11.88 -20.06 -7.92
N ALA A 141 13.12 -19.61 -7.90
CA ALA A 141 13.85 -19.23 -6.69
C ALA A 141 13.60 -17.78 -6.29
N LYS A 142 13.78 -17.49 -5.00
CA LYS A 142 13.78 -16.13 -4.47
C LYS A 142 14.92 -15.32 -5.14
N PRO A 143 14.67 -14.06 -5.56
CA PRO A 143 15.73 -13.21 -6.09
C PRO A 143 16.75 -12.85 -4.99
N ALA A 144 18.03 -12.74 -5.36
CA ALA A 144 19.06 -12.25 -4.45
C ALA A 144 18.83 -10.76 -4.13
N ASP A 145 19.07 -10.37 -2.87
CA ASP A 145 18.82 -9.00 -2.40
C ASP A 145 19.69 -7.94 -3.09
N THR A 146 20.79 -8.35 -3.72
CA THR A 146 21.72 -7.51 -4.49
C THR A 146 21.21 -7.17 -5.89
N LEU A 147 20.15 -7.82 -6.36
CA LEU A 147 19.59 -7.55 -7.68
C LEU A 147 18.87 -6.21 -7.71
N ALA A 148 18.94 -5.54 -8.87
CA ALA A 148 18.17 -4.33 -9.11
C ALA A 148 16.67 -4.60 -8.96
N LYS A 149 16.02 -3.76 -8.17
CA LYS A 149 14.58 -3.84 -7.86
C LYS A 149 13.92 -2.48 -7.99
N GLU A 150 12.72 -2.48 -8.53
CA GLU A 150 11.87 -1.30 -8.65
C GLU A 150 10.87 -1.28 -7.50
N LEU A 151 10.69 -0.12 -6.87
CA LEU A 151 9.69 0.07 -5.83
C LEU A 151 8.36 0.46 -6.49
N LEU A 152 7.40 -0.47 -6.50
CA LEU A 152 6.07 -0.23 -7.08
C LEU A 152 5.16 0.53 -6.11
N ILE A 153 5.19 0.14 -4.84
CA ILE A 153 4.48 0.82 -3.77
C ILE A 153 5.51 1.29 -2.78
N GLN A 154 5.58 2.60 -2.55
CA GLN A 154 6.42 3.18 -1.52
C GLN A 154 5.61 3.43 -0.26
N ILE A 155 6.07 2.86 0.85
CA ILE A 155 5.54 3.12 2.19
C ILE A 155 6.61 3.87 2.95
N GLU A 156 6.28 5.09 3.33
CA GLU A 156 7.22 6.01 3.94
C GLU A 156 7.51 5.58 5.38
N SER A 157 8.79 5.45 5.74
CA SER A 157 9.21 5.06 7.10
C SER A 157 8.69 6.02 8.18
N ALA A 158 8.40 7.26 7.80
CA ALA A 158 7.76 8.27 8.62
C ALA A 158 6.39 7.84 9.19
N LEU A 159 5.72 6.85 8.59
CA LEU A 159 4.49 6.26 9.12
C LEU A 159 4.68 5.53 10.46
N GLY A 160 5.81 4.85 10.63
CA GLY A 160 6.12 4.14 11.87
C GLY A 160 6.50 5.10 12.99
N THR A 161 7.22 6.18 12.66
CA THR A 161 7.65 7.19 13.64
C THR A 161 6.56 8.20 13.99
N SER A 162 5.54 8.39 13.14
CA SER A 162 4.42 9.29 13.40
C SER A 162 3.35 8.71 14.33
N GLY A 163 3.45 7.41 14.66
CA GLY A 163 2.43 6.69 15.45
C GLY A 163 1.15 6.36 14.66
N ILE A 164 1.13 6.68 13.36
CA ILE A 164 0.04 6.37 12.44
C ILE A 164 0.00 4.86 12.17
N SER A 165 1.14 4.26 11.83
CA SER A 165 1.27 2.80 11.72
C SER A 165 1.86 2.23 13.00
N ASN A 166 1.26 1.16 13.51
CA ASN A 166 1.68 0.47 14.73
C ASN A 166 1.57 -1.06 14.58
N SER A 167 1.99 -1.79 15.61
CA SER A 167 1.97 -3.26 15.62
C SER A 167 0.58 -3.87 15.48
N THR A 168 -0.48 -3.10 15.77
CA THR A 168 -1.88 -3.53 15.75
C THR A 168 -2.52 -3.24 14.39
N ASN A 169 -2.47 -1.99 13.92
CA ASN A 169 -3.11 -1.59 12.67
C ASN A 169 -2.25 -1.94 11.44
N LYS A 170 -0.93 -2.07 11.57
CA LYS A 170 0.02 -2.46 10.52
C LYS A 170 -0.23 -1.77 9.17
N ILE A 171 -0.54 -0.47 9.21
CA ILE A 171 -0.77 0.33 8.00
C ILE A 171 0.50 0.31 7.15
N GLY A 172 0.36 0.04 5.85
CA GLY A 172 1.49 -0.26 4.96
C GLY A 172 1.72 -1.75 4.73
N GLU A 173 1.22 -2.66 5.57
CA GLU A 173 1.48 -4.07 5.33
C GLU A 173 0.78 -4.55 4.04
N ILE A 174 1.57 -5.10 3.12
CA ILE A 174 1.10 -5.68 1.86
C ILE A 174 1.14 -7.20 2.00
N ASN A 175 0.07 -7.87 1.60
CA ASN A 175 -0.02 -9.32 1.54
C ASN A 175 -0.20 -9.77 0.11
N ILE A 176 0.48 -10.86 -0.27
CA ILE A 176 0.36 -11.49 -1.58
C ILE A 176 -0.30 -12.85 -1.37
N GLU A 177 -1.48 -13.03 -1.95
CA GLU A 177 -2.21 -14.29 -1.95
C GLU A 177 -2.43 -14.74 -3.40
N VAL A 178 -2.17 -16.02 -3.68
CA VAL A 178 -2.58 -16.69 -4.91
C VAL A 178 -3.74 -17.62 -4.58
N GLN A 179 -4.76 -17.64 -5.44
CA GLN A 179 -5.88 -18.56 -5.33
C GLN A 179 -6.13 -19.25 -6.67
N GLU A 180 -6.37 -20.55 -6.63
CA GLU A 180 -6.92 -21.29 -7.77
C GLU A 180 -8.44 -21.07 -7.84
N ILE A 181 -8.92 -20.60 -8.98
CA ILE A 181 -10.33 -20.32 -9.24
C ILE A 181 -10.67 -20.68 -10.69
N SER A 182 -11.82 -21.28 -10.93
CA SER A 182 -12.23 -21.62 -12.30
C SER A 182 -12.86 -20.42 -13.00
N GLY A 183 -12.33 -20.04 -14.16
CA GLY A 183 -13.00 -19.14 -15.09
C GLY A 183 -12.88 -17.66 -14.74
N CYS A 184 -11.79 -17.23 -14.10
CA CYS A 184 -11.57 -15.80 -13.90
C CYS A 184 -11.37 -15.09 -15.24
N LEU A 185 -11.85 -13.85 -15.33
CA LEU A 185 -11.69 -13.00 -16.52
C LEU A 185 -11.11 -11.65 -16.11
N PRO A 186 -10.17 -11.09 -16.88
CA PRO A 186 -9.70 -9.73 -16.64
C PRO A 186 -10.82 -8.73 -16.93
N PHE A 187 -10.71 -7.54 -16.32
CA PHE A 187 -11.68 -6.47 -16.49
C PHE A 187 -11.87 -6.11 -17.96
N GLY A 188 -13.12 -5.96 -18.39
CA GLY A 188 -13.47 -5.59 -19.77
C GLY A 188 -13.57 -6.76 -20.76
N VAL A 189 -13.17 -7.99 -20.39
CA VAL A 189 -13.36 -9.17 -21.23
C VAL A 189 -14.71 -9.83 -20.93
N LYS A 190 -15.62 -9.79 -21.90
CA LYS A 190 -16.86 -10.57 -21.89
C LYS A 190 -16.65 -11.76 -22.83
N ASN A 191 -16.61 -12.99 -22.32
CA ASN A 191 -16.64 -14.16 -23.18
C ASN A 191 -17.66 -15.18 -22.67
N SER A 192 -18.43 -15.74 -23.60
CA SER A 192 -19.48 -16.75 -23.41
C SER A 192 -18.93 -18.19 -23.42
N SER A 193 -17.61 -18.35 -23.29
CA SER A 193 -16.91 -19.62 -23.40
C SER A 193 -16.14 -19.91 -22.11
N SER A 194 -16.25 -21.15 -21.62
CA SER A 194 -15.77 -21.71 -20.34
C SER A 194 -14.24 -21.74 -20.15
N SER A 195 -13.49 -20.89 -20.84
CA SER A 195 -12.03 -20.88 -20.90
C SER A 195 -11.44 -19.57 -20.33
N GLY A 196 -11.80 -19.24 -19.09
CA GLY A 196 -11.14 -18.20 -18.30
C GLY A 196 -9.84 -18.67 -17.66
N GLY A 197 -9.13 -17.79 -16.98
CA GLY A 197 -7.93 -18.14 -16.21
C GLY A 197 -8.26 -19.06 -15.03
N LYS A 198 -7.30 -19.89 -14.64
CA LYS A 198 -7.41 -20.82 -13.49
C LYS A 198 -6.91 -20.25 -12.16
N TYR A 199 -6.25 -19.10 -12.18
CA TYR A 199 -5.61 -18.53 -11.01
C TYR A 199 -5.86 -17.03 -10.92
N GLN A 200 -5.95 -16.54 -9.69
CA GLN A 200 -5.97 -15.12 -9.40
C GLN A 200 -4.95 -14.78 -8.32
N VAL A 201 -4.41 -13.56 -8.39
CA VAL A 201 -3.52 -12.99 -7.39
C VAL A 201 -4.28 -11.88 -6.68
N ALA A 202 -4.39 -11.97 -5.37
CA ALA A 202 -4.93 -10.92 -4.52
C ALA A 202 -3.78 -10.20 -3.80
N LEU A 203 -3.58 -8.92 -4.14
CA LEU A 203 -2.72 -8.01 -3.41
C LEU A 203 -3.57 -7.24 -2.42
N THR A 204 -3.33 -7.45 -1.13
CA THR A 204 -4.07 -6.75 -0.07
C THR A 204 -3.14 -5.81 0.67
N ALA A 205 -3.54 -4.55 0.87
CA ALA A 205 -2.78 -3.59 1.67
C ALA A 205 -3.67 -2.98 2.75
N LYS A 206 -3.07 -2.67 3.90
CA LYS A 206 -3.73 -1.93 4.98
C LYS A 206 -3.51 -0.43 4.79
N THR A 207 -4.58 0.31 4.50
CA THR A 207 -4.57 1.75 4.20
C THR A 207 -4.66 2.61 5.44
N TYR A 208 -4.41 3.92 5.28
CA TYR A 208 -4.66 4.90 6.32
C TYR A 208 -6.12 5.36 6.33
N ALA A 209 -6.72 5.60 5.16
CA ALA A 209 -8.10 6.07 5.09
C ALA A 209 -9.08 5.15 5.84
N ALA A 210 -9.89 5.76 6.71
CA ALA A 210 -10.87 5.10 7.57
C ALA A 210 -10.28 4.04 8.53
N SER A 211 -8.96 4.07 8.77
CA SER A 211 -8.30 3.24 9.78
C SER A 211 -8.32 3.91 11.15
N SER A 212 -8.38 3.08 12.19
CA SER A 212 -8.25 3.50 13.58
C SER A 212 -6.91 3.06 14.15
N ALA A 213 -6.62 3.49 15.38
CA ALA A 213 -5.44 3.03 16.12
C ALA A 213 -5.41 1.49 16.32
N THR A 214 -6.57 0.84 16.27
CA THR A 214 -6.74 -0.59 16.60
C THR A 214 -7.16 -1.46 15.41
N SER A 215 -7.60 -0.88 14.29
CA SER A 215 -8.02 -1.61 13.11
C SER A 215 -7.72 -0.81 11.85
N ALA A 216 -7.02 -1.42 10.89
CA ALA A 216 -6.82 -0.81 9.59
C ALA A 216 -7.86 -1.28 8.58
N LYS A 217 -8.33 -0.37 7.74
CA LYS A 217 -9.09 -0.73 6.55
C LYS A 217 -8.14 -1.39 5.55
N THR A 218 -8.61 -2.47 4.92
CA THR A 218 -7.87 -3.16 3.87
C THR A 218 -8.44 -2.81 2.51
N ILE A 219 -7.55 -2.49 1.58
CA ILE A 219 -7.84 -2.48 0.15
C ILE A 219 -7.30 -3.77 -0.45
N SER A 220 -8.03 -4.32 -1.42
CA SER A 220 -7.62 -5.51 -2.15
C SER A 220 -7.72 -5.25 -3.64
N ASN A 221 -6.68 -5.62 -4.37
CA ASN A 221 -6.65 -5.67 -5.82
C ASN A 221 -6.50 -7.12 -6.24
N VAL A 222 -7.47 -7.61 -7.02
CA VAL A 222 -7.50 -9.00 -7.48
C VAL A 222 -7.26 -9.01 -8.98
N THR A 223 -6.17 -9.65 -9.40
CA THR A 223 -5.80 -9.80 -10.81
C THR A 223 -5.99 -11.24 -11.24
N CYS A 224 -6.75 -11.46 -12.32
CA CYS A 224 -6.86 -12.76 -12.96
C CYS A 224 -5.64 -13.06 -13.83
N LEU A 225 -5.05 -14.24 -13.65
CA LEU A 225 -3.92 -14.72 -14.43
C LEU A 225 -4.42 -15.46 -15.69
N PHE A 226 -4.88 -14.69 -16.69
CA PHE A 226 -5.57 -15.22 -17.87
C PHE A 226 -4.74 -16.18 -18.74
N ASN A 227 -3.41 -16.03 -18.74
CA ASN A 227 -2.52 -16.88 -19.55
C ASN A 227 -2.28 -18.27 -18.93
N PHE A 228 -2.75 -18.53 -17.72
CA PHE A 228 -2.64 -19.83 -17.05
C PHE A 228 -4.01 -20.51 -17.03
N LYS A 229 -4.16 -21.54 -17.85
CA LYS A 229 -5.45 -22.17 -18.21
C LYS A 229 -5.61 -23.60 -17.74
#